data_AF-A0A9N9C7G8-F1
#
_entry.id   AF-A0A9N9C7G8-F1
#
_cell.length_a   1.000
_cell.length_b   1.000
_cell.length_c   1.000
_cell.angle_alpha   90.00
_cell.angle_beta   90.00
_cell.angle_gamma   90.00
#
_symmetry.space_group_name_H-M   'P 1'
#
loop_
_entity.id
_entity.type
_entity.pdbx_description
1 polymer ?
#
loop_
_entity_poly.entity_id
_entity_poly.type
_entity_poly.pdbx_seq_one_letter_code
_entity_poly.pdbx_strand_id
1 'polypeptide(L)'
;MSQCRDENESDGHGHGHSHGDHDHDHDHDGPDRGAEESLFSQINQENVRCLNESEPGAGKKVIKPWHERNDTTKYVESDADEQLIFFIPFTGSVKLKSILIKGGPGDSCPAKLKAQVSADVQTC
;
A
#
# COMPACT_ATOMS: atom_id res chain seq x y z
N MET A 1 65.01 -44.59 -2.38
CA MET A 1 65.10 -43.13 -2.27
C MET A 1 63.95 -42.70 -1.39
N SER A 2 64.11 -42.80 -0.07
CA SER A 2 64.68 -41.77 0.82
C SER A 2 63.57 -40.85 1.38
N GLN A 3 62.92 -41.34 2.44
CA GLN A 3 62.96 -40.78 3.80
C GLN A 3 62.55 -39.31 4.06
N CYS A 4 61.54 -39.18 4.95
CA CYS A 4 61.38 -38.24 6.09
C CYS A 4 61.24 -36.71 5.81
N ARG A 5 60.63 -35.86 6.64
CA ARG A 5 60.53 -35.83 8.11
C ARG A 5 59.57 -34.71 8.59
N ASP A 6 59.07 -34.91 9.82
CA ASP A 6 58.79 -33.98 10.93
C ASP A 6 57.73 -32.86 10.88
N GLU A 7 57.04 -32.86 12.02
CA GLU A 7 56.09 -31.95 12.63
C GLU A 7 56.63 -30.52 12.82
N ASN A 8 55.74 -29.53 12.86
CA ASN A 8 55.96 -28.33 13.67
C ASN A 8 54.64 -27.68 14.08
N GLU A 9 54.37 -27.74 15.38
CA GLU A 9 53.43 -26.91 16.13
C GLU A 9 53.92 -25.45 16.20
N SER A 10 53.16 -24.58 16.89
CA SER A 10 53.33 -23.11 17.06
C SER A 10 52.64 -22.30 15.96
N ASP A 11 51.88 -21.23 16.20
CA ASP A 11 51.90 -20.28 17.31
C ASP A 11 50.63 -19.39 17.23
N GLY A 12 50.07 -19.05 18.40
CA GLY A 12 49.38 -17.78 18.65
C GLY A 12 48.10 -17.44 17.87
N HIS A 13 47.02 -17.15 18.59
CA HIS A 13 46.27 -15.87 18.54
C HIS A 13 44.94 -16.05 19.29
N GLY A 14 44.93 -15.60 20.55
CA GLY A 14 43.68 -15.35 21.24
C GLY A 14 42.99 -14.13 20.63
N HIS A 15 41.66 -14.15 20.59
CA HIS A 15 40.81 -13.00 20.92
C HIS A 15 39.37 -13.50 21.02
N GLY A 16 38.86 -13.54 22.26
CA GLY A 16 37.45 -13.70 22.53
C GLY A 16 36.72 -12.46 22.04
N HIS A 17 35.86 -12.65 21.06
CA HIS A 17 34.94 -11.63 20.58
C HIS A 17 33.52 -12.16 20.66
N SER A 18 32.96 -12.02 21.86
CA SER A 18 31.53 -11.92 22.11
C SER A 18 31.03 -10.64 21.47
N HIS A 19 30.58 -10.71 20.22
CA HIS A 19 29.64 -9.75 19.63
C HIS A 19 28.31 -10.50 19.58
N GLY A 20 27.40 -10.29 20.52
CA GLY A 20 26.83 -8.97 20.74
C GLY A 20 25.78 -8.76 19.66
N ASP A 21 24.70 -9.55 19.77
CA ASP A 21 23.32 -9.11 19.59
C ASP A 21 23.20 -7.71 19.02
N HIS A 22 23.05 -7.61 17.70
CA HIS A 22 22.33 -6.52 17.06
C HIS A 22 21.79 -7.06 15.73
N ASP A 23 20.89 -8.02 15.88
CA ASP A 23 19.86 -8.32 14.89
C ASP A 23 19.01 -7.04 14.77
N HIS A 24 19.43 -6.12 13.90
CA HIS A 24 18.55 -5.06 13.44
C HIS A 24 17.62 -5.68 12.40
N ASP A 25 16.75 -6.55 12.91
CA ASP A 25 15.50 -6.93 12.30
C ASP A 25 14.67 -5.65 12.18
N HIS A 26 14.85 -4.95 11.07
CA HIS A 26 13.84 -4.02 10.59
C HIS A 26 12.68 -4.84 10.01
N ASP A 27 12.12 -5.76 10.81
CA ASP A 27 10.79 -6.32 10.57
C ASP A 27 9.78 -5.24 10.91
N HIS A 28 9.64 -4.38 9.91
CA HIS A 28 8.58 -3.42 9.80
C HIS A 28 7.53 -3.95 8.80
N ASP A 29 7.47 -5.27 8.61
CA ASP A 29 6.54 -5.96 7.71
C ASP A 29 5.41 -6.65 8.49
N GLY A 30 5.04 -6.09 9.64
CA GLY A 30 3.81 -6.47 10.33
C GLY A 30 2.60 -6.35 9.39
N PRO A 31 1.73 -7.38 9.29
CA PRO A 31 0.73 -7.53 8.24
C PRO A 31 -0.42 -6.51 8.23
N ASP A 32 -0.36 -5.42 9.02
CA ASP A 32 -1.47 -4.48 9.20
C ASP A 32 -1.07 -2.99 9.20
N ARG A 33 0.07 -2.62 8.61
CA ARG A 33 0.42 -1.19 8.41
C ARG A 33 -0.66 -0.39 7.67
N GLY A 34 -1.46 -1.04 6.82
CA GLY A 34 -2.54 -0.39 6.08
C GLY A 34 -3.68 0.14 6.96
N ALA A 35 -3.87 -0.42 8.17
CA ALA A 35 -4.84 0.12 9.13
C ALA A 35 -4.34 1.42 9.75
N GLU A 36 -3.07 1.45 10.16
CA GLU A 36 -2.45 2.60 10.82
C GLU A 36 -2.18 3.76 9.85
N GLU A 37 -1.98 3.46 8.56
CA GLU A 37 -1.70 4.46 7.52
C GLU A 37 -2.90 4.74 6.60
N SER A 38 -4.12 4.36 7.01
CA SER A 38 -5.31 4.60 6.19
C SER A 38 -5.63 6.09 6.10
N LEU A 39 -5.61 6.63 4.88
CA LEU A 39 -5.99 8.03 4.62
C LEU A 39 -7.51 8.25 4.67
N PHE A 40 -8.31 7.23 5.00
CA PHE A 40 -9.78 7.30 4.98
C PHE A 40 -10.33 8.48 5.79
N SER A 41 -9.79 8.71 6.99
CA SER A 41 -10.20 9.84 7.86
C SER A 41 -9.80 11.21 7.31
N GLN A 42 -8.89 11.27 6.35
CA GLN A 42 -8.40 12.49 5.72
C GLN A 42 -9.10 12.77 4.38
N ILE A 43 -10.01 11.91 3.94
CA ILE A 43 -10.78 12.09 2.70
C ILE A 43 -12.06 12.88 3.02
N ASN A 44 -12.32 13.93 2.24
CA ASN A 44 -13.57 14.68 2.31
C ASN A 44 -14.66 13.97 1.49
N GLN A 45 -15.33 12.99 2.10
CA GLN A 45 -16.32 12.13 1.44
C GLN A 45 -17.53 12.89 0.86
N GLU A 46 -17.93 13.99 1.49
CA GLU A 46 -19.07 14.78 1.03
C GLU A 46 -18.81 15.40 -0.34
N ASN A 47 -17.57 15.79 -0.60
CA ASN A 47 -17.13 16.46 -1.82
C ASN A 47 -16.47 15.52 -2.85
N VAL A 48 -16.45 14.20 -2.59
CA VAL A 48 -16.03 13.21 -3.58
C VAL A 48 -16.96 13.28 -4.80
N ARG A 49 -16.39 13.27 -6.00
CA ARG A 49 -17.17 13.20 -7.24
C ARG A 49 -16.75 11.98 -8.03
N CYS A 50 -17.70 11.28 -8.62
CA CYS A 50 -17.45 10.19 -9.54
C CYS A 50 -18.16 10.51 -10.86
N LEU A 51 -17.44 10.41 -11.97
CA LEU A 51 -18.00 10.54 -13.31
C LEU A 51 -18.15 9.14 -13.93
N ASN A 52 -19.16 9.00 -14.79
CA ASN A 52 -19.54 7.78 -15.48
C ASN A 52 -20.02 6.65 -14.56
N GLU A 53 -20.42 6.97 -13.33
CA GLU A 53 -21.14 6.03 -12.45
C GLU A 53 -22.57 5.80 -12.95
N SER A 54 -23.04 4.54 -12.94
CA SER A 54 -24.41 4.20 -13.34
C SER A 54 -25.45 4.66 -12.31
N GLU A 55 -25.15 4.50 -11.02
CA GLU A 55 -25.97 5.06 -9.94
C GLU A 55 -25.30 6.34 -9.38
N PRO A 56 -25.99 7.49 -9.38
CA PRO A 56 -25.49 8.72 -8.78
C PRO A 56 -25.13 8.54 -7.31
N GLY A 57 -23.89 8.89 -6.95
CA GLY A 57 -23.37 8.79 -5.59
C GLY A 57 -22.86 7.41 -5.19
N ALA A 58 -22.88 6.41 -6.09
CA ALA A 58 -22.28 5.11 -5.81
C ALA A 58 -20.76 5.20 -5.59
N GLY A 59 -20.07 6.07 -6.34
CA GLY A 59 -18.64 6.30 -6.21
C GLY A 59 -18.20 6.83 -4.84
N LYS A 60 -19.10 7.49 -4.08
CA LYS A 60 -18.84 7.89 -2.69
C LYS A 60 -18.89 6.69 -1.74
N LYS A 61 -19.85 5.78 -1.95
CA LYS A 61 -20.13 4.62 -1.08
C LYS A 61 -19.04 3.56 -1.14
N VAL A 62 -18.22 3.55 -2.21
CA VAL A 62 -17.12 2.58 -2.39
C VAL A 62 -15.84 2.97 -1.66
N ILE A 63 -15.70 4.22 -1.21
CA ILE A 63 -14.60 4.61 -0.34
C ILE A 63 -14.94 4.07 1.06
N LYS A 64 -14.14 3.11 1.53
CA LYS A 64 -14.41 2.36 2.75
C LYS A 64 -13.25 2.45 3.74
N PRO A 65 -13.53 2.34 5.06
CA PRO A 65 -12.48 2.22 6.05
C PRO A 65 -11.76 0.88 5.92
N TRP A 66 -10.53 0.79 6.44
CA TRP A 66 -9.66 -0.40 6.30
C TRP A 66 -10.31 -1.71 6.77
N HIS A 67 -11.16 -1.66 7.80
CA HIS A 67 -11.85 -2.83 8.34
C HIS A 67 -12.98 -3.33 7.42
N GLU A 68 -13.59 -2.46 6.61
CA GLU A 68 -14.63 -2.83 5.62
C GLU A 68 -14.04 -3.13 4.23
N ARG A 69 -12.71 -3.17 4.05
CA ARG A 69 -12.08 -3.35 2.72
C ARG A 69 -12.54 -4.59 1.95
N ASN A 70 -12.99 -5.62 2.67
CA ASN A 70 -13.45 -6.88 2.09
C ASN A 70 -14.94 -6.89 1.76
N ASP A 71 -15.72 -5.93 2.28
CA ASP A 71 -17.13 -5.82 1.99
C ASP A 71 -17.35 -5.53 0.50
N THR A 72 -18.22 -6.32 -0.15
CA THR A 72 -18.59 -6.17 -1.57
C THR A 72 -20.03 -5.69 -1.74
N THR A 73 -20.74 -5.38 -0.66
CA THR A 73 -22.14 -4.92 -0.74
C THR A 73 -22.26 -3.54 -1.37
N LYS A 74 -21.30 -2.64 -1.09
CA LYS A 74 -21.18 -1.33 -1.75
C LYS A 74 -20.19 -1.44 -2.91
N TYR A 75 -20.65 -1.14 -4.12
CA TYR A 75 -19.88 -1.16 -5.36
C TYR A 75 -20.27 0.04 -6.24
N VAL A 76 -19.48 0.24 -7.29
CA VAL A 76 -19.72 1.26 -8.33
C VAL A 76 -19.53 0.57 -9.66
N GLU A 77 -20.47 0.83 -10.56
CA GLU A 77 -20.47 0.28 -11.92
C GLU A 77 -20.46 1.45 -12.91
N SER A 78 -19.77 1.26 -14.03
CA SER A 78 -19.77 2.20 -15.13
C SER A 78 -21.06 2.10 -15.94
N ASP A 79 -21.69 3.23 -16.25
CA ASP A 79 -22.98 3.25 -16.95
C ASP A 79 -22.89 2.81 -18.42
N ALA A 80 -21.90 3.29 -19.16
CA ALA A 80 -21.77 3.05 -20.60
C ALA A 80 -20.32 3.04 -21.10
N ASP A 81 -19.49 3.97 -20.66
CA ASP A 81 -18.07 4.00 -20.98
C ASP A 81 -17.31 3.11 -19.99
N GLU A 82 -16.37 2.28 -20.45
CA GLU A 82 -15.51 1.40 -19.62
C GLU A 82 -14.52 2.17 -18.72
N GLN A 83 -14.80 3.44 -18.42
CA GLN A 83 -13.94 4.37 -17.71
C GLN A 83 -14.71 5.05 -16.58
N LEU A 84 -14.23 4.87 -15.35
CA LEU A 84 -14.69 5.58 -14.17
C LEU A 84 -13.66 6.62 -13.74
N ILE A 85 -14.11 7.83 -13.41
CA ILE A 85 -13.22 8.93 -12.99
C ILE A 85 -13.60 9.35 -11.58
N PHE A 86 -12.65 9.28 -10.65
CA PHE A 86 -12.84 9.67 -9.25
C PHE A 86 -12.07 10.96 -8.94
N PHE A 87 -12.78 11.92 -8.37
CA PHE A 87 -12.20 13.13 -7.76
C PHE A 87 -12.32 12.99 -6.25
N ILE A 88 -11.19 12.77 -5.59
CA ILE A 88 -11.11 12.53 -4.14
C ILE A 88 -10.40 13.70 -3.48
N PRO A 89 -11.14 14.70 -2.94
CA PRO A 89 -10.53 15.77 -2.18
C PRO A 89 -10.09 15.29 -0.81
N PHE A 90 -8.91 15.74 -0.36
CA PHE A 90 -8.41 15.53 0.99
C PHE A 90 -8.68 16.75 1.86
N THR A 91 -8.94 16.55 3.15
CA THR A 91 -9.20 17.62 4.13
C THR A 91 -7.94 18.37 4.56
N GLY A 92 -6.76 17.88 4.17
CA GLY A 92 -5.48 18.51 4.45
C GLY A 92 -4.37 17.95 3.58
N SER A 93 -3.14 18.40 3.83
CA SER A 93 -1.95 17.92 3.14
C SER A 93 -1.66 16.47 3.53
N VAL A 94 -1.74 15.57 2.55
CA VAL A 94 -1.44 14.13 2.73
C VAL A 94 -0.33 13.69 1.79
N LYS A 95 0.40 12.66 2.18
CA LYS A 95 1.34 11.96 1.30
C LYS A 95 0.72 10.65 0.86
N LEU A 96 0.39 10.53 -0.42
CA LEU A 96 -0.16 9.30 -0.98
C LEU A 96 0.98 8.27 -1.14
N LYS A 97 0.91 7.18 -0.39
CA LYS A 97 1.89 6.07 -0.44
C LYS A 97 1.44 4.96 -1.37
N SER A 98 0.18 4.53 -1.25
CA SER A 98 -0.40 3.42 -2.01
C SER A 98 -1.88 3.69 -2.29
N ILE A 99 -2.40 3.05 -3.35
CA ILE A 99 -3.83 3.01 -3.68
C ILE A 99 -4.22 1.54 -3.71
N LEU A 100 -5.26 1.18 -2.95
CA LEU A 100 -5.82 -0.16 -2.95
C LEU A 100 -7.14 -0.13 -3.72
N ILE A 101 -7.27 -1.00 -4.72
CA ILE A 101 -8.49 -1.14 -5.52
C ILE A 101 -8.93 -2.59 -5.48
N LYS A 102 -10.21 -2.79 -5.19
CA LYS A 102 -10.87 -4.08 -5.30
C LYS A 102 -11.72 -4.09 -6.57
N GLY A 103 -11.35 -4.94 -7.52
CA GLY A 103 -12.12 -5.15 -8.74
C GLY A 103 -13.45 -5.87 -8.47
N GLY A 104 -14.39 -5.72 -9.42
CA GLY A 104 -15.63 -6.47 -9.42
C GLY A 104 -15.43 -7.95 -9.77
N PRO A 105 -16.48 -8.78 -9.65
CA PRO A 105 -16.42 -10.19 -10.03
C PRO A 105 -16.20 -10.36 -11.54
N GLY A 106 -15.47 -11.41 -11.92
CA GLY A 106 -15.25 -11.76 -13.34
C GLY A 106 -14.39 -10.75 -14.08
N ASP A 107 -14.89 -10.27 -15.22
CA ASP A 107 -14.17 -9.34 -16.12
C ASP A 107 -14.38 -7.86 -15.75
N SER A 108 -15.22 -7.56 -14.74
CA SER A 108 -15.53 -6.20 -14.28
C SER A 108 -14.43 -5.58 -13.40
N CYS A 109 -13.17 -5.85 -13.72
CA CYS A 109 -12.00 -5.36 -13.00
C CYS A 109 -11.29 -4.28 -13.82
N PRO A 110 -10.89 -3.15 -13.22
CA PRO A 110 -10.16 -2.11 -13.96
C PRO A 110 -8.79 -2.63 -14.43
N ALA A 111 -8.59 -2.67 -15.75
CA ALA A 111 -7.32 -3.12 -16.34
C ALA A 111 -6.21 -2.04 -16.29
N LYS A 112 -6.59 -0.76 -16.22
CA LYS A 112 -5.66 0.38 -16.21
C LYS A 112 -6.08 1.39 -15.16
N LEU A 113 -5.10 1.85 -14.38
CA LEU A 113 -5.27 2.96 -13.46
C LEU A 113 -4.35 4.10 -13.85
N LYS A 114 -4.90 5.32 -13.86
CA LYS A 114 -4.14 6.56 -13.96
C LYS A 114 -4.48 7.45 -12.77
N ALA A 115 -3.53 7.66 -11.88
CA ALA A 115 -3.65 8.64 -10.79
C ALA A 115 -3.06 9.98 -11.25
N GLN A 116 -3.75 11.07 -10.94
CA GLN A 116 -3.28 12.43 -11.18
C GLN A 116 -3.51 13.23 -9.91
N VAL A 117 -2.51 14.02 -9.52
CA VAL A 117 -2.63 14.96 -8.41
C VAL A 117 -3.00 16.31 -9.00
N SER A 118 -4.18 16.79 -8.68
CA SER A 118 -4.68 18.09 -9.11
C SER A 118 -4.89 18.96 -7.88
N ALA A 119 -4.24 20.12 -7.85
CA ALA A 119 -4.49 21.15 -6.85
C ALA A 119 -5.70 21.99 -7.29
N ASP A 120 -6.85 21.35 -7.48
CA ASP A 120 -8.09 22.08 -7.73
C ASP A 120 -8.70 22.47 -6.38
N VAL A 121 -8.31 23.65 -5.91
CA VAL A 121 -9.07 24.37 -4.87
C VAL A 121 -10.36 24.82 -5.56
N GLN A 122 -11.38 23.97 -5.51
CA GLN A 122 -12.72 24.39 -5.87
C GLN A 122 -13.28 25.26 -4.73
N THR A 123 -12.72 26.46 -4.61
CA THR A 123 -13.35 27.59 -3.93
C THR A 123 -14.24 28.27 -4.96
N CYS A 124 -15.54 28.20 -4.76
CA CYS A 124 -16.45 29.27 -5.16
C CYS A 124 -16.75 30.09 -3.92
#